data_AF-A0A947G6J0-F1
#
_entry.id   AF-A0A947G6J0-F1
#
_cell.length_a   1.000
_cell.length_b   1.000
_cell.length_c   1.000
_cell.angle_alpha   90.00
_cell.angle_beta   90.00
_cell.angle_gamma   90.00
#
_symmetry.space_group_name_H-M   'P 1'
#
loop_
_entity.id
_entity.type
_entity.pdbx_description
1 polymer ?
#
loop_
_entity_poly.entity_id
_entity_poly.type
_entity_poly.pdbx_seq_one_letter_code
_entity_poly.pdbx_strand_id
1 'polypeptide(L)'
;MPPTVLDELVFATSDQQAAIPEASASTLPKRLVFINGDGGSYTPGTVYSSALNTAPLLPAPVTFPSYEGGASALAEVAACAQGRFAAFNIEVTTSNPGSQPHLELVLGGEPGLAGLPAAYGGIAPIASNCGVLDGAVGFAFSQKYSSVDKECQVAVHEIGHMLGLDHALLCPDPMSYLTGCGEKWFQDQWAECGESSARSCHCGGQQNSVDHLLAAVGPFVPGESLPFSDIQFSIFKDDIVWLAAAGITTGCGGGKFCPAQSVTRGQMAAFLSRGFDLPPAPSAGFADTAGSIFAADIDSLFAAGITTGCGGAKFCPEQPVTRGQMAAFLGRALELPPAPSAGFTDTAGSIFQADIDALFAAGITTGCGVGQFCPEQSVTRGQMAAFLHRALGE
;
A
#
# COMPACT_ATOMS: atom_id res chain seq x y z
N MET A 1 -12.79 29.55 -23.07
CA MET A 1 -11.54 28.78 -22.83
C MET A 1 -11.98 27.44 -22.27
N PRO A 2 -11.53 26.31 -22.83
CA PRO A 2 -11.95 24.99 -22.36
C PRO A 2 -11.32 24.72 -20.98
N PRO A 3 -12.01 23.97 -20.09
CA PRO A 3 -11.44 23.55 -18.83
C PRO A 3 -10.35 22.51 -19.08
N THR A 4 -9.26 22.69 -18.34
CA THR A 4 -8.04 21.89 -18.33
C THR A 4 -8.35 20.46 -17.88
N VAL A 5 -7.92 19.50 -18.69
CA VAL A 5 -7.67 18.12 -18.27
C VAL A 5 -6.50 18.17 -17.30
N LEU A 6 -6.67 17.59 -16.09
CA LEU A 6 -5.56 17.30 -15.20
C LEU A 6 -5.35 15.79 -15.21
N ASP A 7 -4.24 15.42 -15.84
CA ASP A 7 -3.66 14.10 -15.92
C ASP A 7 -2.89 13.77 -14.62
N GLU A 8 -2.76 12.46 -14.38
CA GLU A 8 -1.79 11.75 -13.53
C GLU A 8 -1.70 12.08 -12.02
N LEU A 9 -2.39 11.26 -11.20
CA LEU A 9 -1.92 10.90 -9.87
C LEU A 9 -0.92 9.75 -10.01
N VAL A 10 0.34 10.02 -9.72
CA VAL A 10 1.41 9.02 -9.61
C VAL A 10 1.33 8.41 -8.21
N PHE A 11 1.29 7.09 -8.11
CA PHE A 11 1.38 6.34 -6.84
C PHE A 11 2.83 6.06 -6.46
N ALA A 12 3.27 6.41 -5.23
CA ALA A 12 4.52 5.93 -4.63
C ALA A 12 4.61 6.11 -3.08
N THR A 13 4.79 4.97 -2.39
CA THR A 13 5.42 4.67 -1.07
C THR A 13 5.28 5.62 0.15
N SER A 14 4.49 5.13 1.14
CA SER A 14 4.55 5.16 2.63
C SER A 14 5.30 6.21 3.47
N ASP A 15 5.96 7.24 2.94
CA ASP A 15 6.88 8.09 3.71
C ASP A 15 6.21 9.12 4.66
N GLN A 16 4.90 9.04 4.93
CA GLN A 16 4.19 10.03 5.77
C GLN A 16 3.28 9.45 6.87
N GLN A 17 3.41 8.18 7.23
CA GLN A 17 2.63 7.63 8.34
C GLN A 17 3.25 8.05 9.68
N ALA A 18 2.48 8.77 10.51
CA ALA A 18 2.88 9.09 11.88
C ALA A 18 3.25 7.81 12.63
N ALA A 19 4.33 7.85 13.42
CA ALA A 19 4.74 6.74 14.26
C ALA A 19 3.71 6.56 15.39
N ILE A 20 2.72 5.70 15.18
CA ILE A 20 1.77 5.34 16.23
C ILE A 20 2.52 4.50 17.28
N PRO A 21 2.44 4.83 18.57
CA PRO A 21 3.10 4.07 19.63
C PRO A 21 2.67 2.60 19.62
N GLU A 22 3.62 1.69 19.87
CA GLU A 22 3.32 0.28 20.13
C GLU A 22 2.34 0.19 21.31
N ALA A 23 1.16 -0.35 21.05
CA ALA A 23 0.15 -0.56 22.06
C ALA A 23 0.12 -2.02 22.50
N SER A 24 -0.04 -2.23 23.81
CA SER A 24 -0.50 -3.50 24.37
C SER A 24 -1.82 -3.93 23.72
N ALA A 25 -2.06 -5.24 23.68
CA ALA A 25 -3.28 -5.86 23.13
C ALA A 25 -4.54 -4.99 23.28
N SER A 26 -5.10 -4.57 22.13
CA SER A 26 -6.39 -3.91 22.04
C SER A 26 -7.47 -4.79 22.68
N THR A 27 -8.22 -4.22 23.63
CA THR A 27 -9.43 -4.86 24.19
C THR A 27 -10.67 -4.61 23.33
N LEU A 28 -10.55 -3.80 22.27
CA LEU A 28 -11.64 -3.51 21.34
C LEU A 28 -11.71 -4.59 20.26
N PRO A 29 -12.92 -5.06 19.90
CA PRO A 29 -13.07 -6.06 18.84
C PRO A 29 -12.56 -5.50 17.51
N LYS A 30 -11.94 -6.37 16.72
CA LYS A 30 -11.54 -6.03 15.34
C LYS A 30 -12.77 -5.56 14.57
N ARG A 31 -12.62 -4.43 13.89
CA ARG A 31 -13.67 -3.81 13.09
C ARG A 31 -13.59 -4.32 11.66
N LEU A 32 -14.63 -5.00 11.21
CA LEU A 32 -14.75 -5.43 9.82
C LEU A 32 -15.40 -4.32 8.97
N VAL A 33 -14.79 -4.02 7.83
CA VAL A 33 -15.31 -3.12 6.80
C VAL A 33 -15.44 -3.91 5.51
N PHE A 34 -16.67 -4.07 5.02
CA PHE A 34 -16.96 -4.74 3.77
C PHE A 34 -17.11 -3.70 2.67
N ILE A 35 -16.24 -3.76 1.65
CA ILE A 35 -16.43 -3.00 0.41
C ILE A 35 -17.21 -3.88 -0.55
N ASN A 36 -18.50 -3.57 -0.66
CA ASN A 36 -19.46 -4.30 -1.49
C ASN A 36 -19.39 -3.83 -2.94
N GLY A 37 -18.76 -4.63 -3.80
CA GLY A 37 -18.75 -4.43 -5.25
C GLY A 37 -19.88 -5.15 -6.00
N ASP A 38 -20.67 -5.99 -5.34
CA ASP A 38 -21.80 -6.70 -5.97
C ASP A 38 -23.03 -5.80 -6.11
N GLY A 39 -23.07 -4.68 -5.37
CA GLY A 39 -24.23 -3.80 -5.27
C GLY A 39 -25.31 -4.41 -4.37
N GLY A 40 -26.56 -4.00 -4.55
CA GLY A 40 -27.66 -4.54 -3.76
C GLY A 40 -28.85 -3.60 -3.61
N SER A 41 -29.93 -4.13 -3.03
CA SER A 41 -31.12 -3.34 -2.70
C SER A 41 -31.07 -2.88 -1.26
N TYR A 42 -31.21 -1.58 -1.06
CA TYR A 42 -31.17 -0.92 0.24
C TYR A 42 -32.47 -0.17 0.46
N THR A 43 -32.93 -0.17 1.71
CA THR A 43 -34.17 0.51 2.11
C THR A 43 -33.88 1.56 3.17
N PRO A 44 -34.59 2.70 3.13
CA PRO A 44 -34.60 3.63 4.24
C PRO A 44 -35.18 2.95 5.48
N GLY A 45 -34.65 3.30 6.65
CA GLY A 45 -35.18 2.83 7.94
C GLY A 45 -34.85 3.81 9.05
N THR A 46 -35.11 3.39 10.29
CA THR A 46 -34.83 4.21 11.49
C THR A 46 -33.48 3.92 12.13
N VAL A 47 -32.80 2.84 11.69
CA VAL A 47 -31.49 2.41 12.17
C VAL A 47 -30.63 1.99 10.99
N TYR A 48 -29.32 2.13 11.13
CA TYR A 48 -28.37 1.55 10.18
C TYR A 48 -28.22 0.06 10.44
N SER A 49 -28.22 -0.75 9.39
CA SER A 49 -27.96 -2.19 9.49
C SER A 49 -27.52 -2.74 8.14
N SER A 50 -26.21 -2.96 7.98
CA SER A 50 -25.61 -3.66 6.83
C SER A 50 -26.17 -5.06 6.64
N ALA A 51 -26.35 -5.84 7.71
CA ALA A 51 -26.96 -7.18 7.65
C ALA A 51 -28.42 -7.19 7.11
N LEU A 52 -29.11 -6.04 7.11
CA LEU A 52 -30.49 -5.88 6.65
C LEU A 52 -30.59 -4.89 5.48
N ASN A 53 -29.46 -4.43 4.93
CA ASN A 53 -29.37 -3.37 3.92
C ASN A 53 -30.25 -2.14 4.25
N THR A 54 -30.26 -1.73 5.51
CA THR A 54 -31.05 -0.58 5.98
C THR A 54 -30.15 0.64 6.12
N ALA A 55 -30.45 1.69 5.35
CA ALA A 55 -29.67 2.92 5.28
C ALA A 55 -30.59 4.16 5.41
N PRO A 56 -30.79 4.70 6.63
CA PRO A 56 -31.61 5.88 6.89
C PRO A 56 -31.28 7.13 6.05
N LEU A 57 -30.06 7.24 5.51
CA LEU A 57 -29.63 8.35 4.66
C LEU A 57 -30.29 8.35 3.27
N LEU A 58 -30.87 7.22 2.83
CA LEU A 58 -31.52 7.12 1.53
C LEU A 58 -32.95 7.70 1.58
N PRO A 59 -33.39 8.43 0.54
CA PRO A 59 -34.73 9.03 0.53
C PRO A 59 -35.86 8.04 0.18
N ALA A 60 -35.52 6.90 -0.45
CA ALA A 60 -36.44 5.86 -0.88
C ALA A 60 -35.69 4.52 -1.02
N PRO A 61 -36.38 3.37 -1.16
CA PRO A 61 -35.74 2.12 -1.55
C PRO A 61 -35.01 2.25 -2.90
N VAL A 62 -33.75 1.81 -2.93
CA VAL A 62 -32.86 1.95 -4.09
C VAL A 62 -32.09 0.66 -4.31
N THR A 63 -31.92 0.26 -5.56
CA THR A 63 -31.02 -0.82 -5.96
C THR A 63 -29.78 -0.22 -6.59
N PHE A 64 -28.63 -0.39 -5.94
CA PHE A 64 -27.33 -0.01 -6.47
C PHE A 64 -26.81 -1.12 -7.39
N PRO A 65 -26.28 -0.78 -8.58
CA PRO A 65 -25.70 -1.76 -9.48
C PRO A 65 -24.38 -2.29 -8.92
N SER A 66 -23.92 -3.42 -9.47
CA SER A 66 -22.57 -3.92 -9.23
C SER A 66 -21.52 -2.95 -9.75
N TYR A 67 -20.37 -2.94 -9.11
CA TYR A 67 -19.18 -2.18 -9.48
C TYR A 67 -18.68 -2.57 -10.88
N GLU A 68 -18.45 -1.58 -11.74
CA GLU A 68 -18.11 -1.79 -13.15
C GLU A 68 -16.62 -2.06 -13.40
N GLY A 69 -15.73 -1.72 -12.45
CA GLY A 69 -14.29 -1.94 -12.60
C GLY A 69 -13.85 -3.40 -12.50
N GLY A 70 -14.75 -4.31 -12.14
CA GLY A 70 -14.48 -5.75 -12.00
C GLY A 70 -13.66 -6.10 -10.75
N ALA A 71 -13.39 -7.39 -10.58
CA ALA A 71 -12.82 -7.93 -9.34
C ALA A 71 -11.39 -7.44 -9.04
N SER A 72 -10.56 -7.22 -10.07
CA SER A 72 -9.18 -6.73 -9.89
C SER A 72 -9.18 -5.30 -9.34
N ALA A 73 -9.90 -4.39 -9.99
CA ALA A 73 -9.98 -3.01 -9.54
C ALA A 73 -10.65 -2.91 -8.16
N LEU A 74 -11.67 -3.73 -7.88
CA LEU A 74 -12.29 -3.82 -6.55
C LEU A 74 -11.27 -4.24 -5.48
N ALA A 75 -10.43 -5.23 -5.77
CA ALA A 75 -9.36 -5.66 -4.87
C ALA A 75 -8.31 -4.56 -4.67
N GLU A 76 -7.99 -3.79 -5.71
CA GLU A 76 -7.08 -2.64 -5.61
C GLU A 76 -7.66 -1.51 -4.75
N VAL A 77 -8.95 -1.16 -4.90
CA VAL A 77 -9.63 -0.19 -4.03
C VAL A 77 -9.61 -0.67 -2.58
N ALA A 78 -9.91 -1.94 -2.33
CA ALA A 78 -9.90 -2.51 -0.99
C ALA A 78 -8.50 -2.56 -0.36
N ALA A 79 -7.47 -2.93 -1.13
CA ALA A 79 -6.09 -2.91 -0.66
C ALA A 79 -5.62 -1.47 -0.34
N CYS A 80 -6.01 -0.50 -1.16
CA CYS A 80 -5.73 0.91 -0.92
C CYS A 80 -6.41 1.41 0.37
N ALA A 81 -7.70 1.09 0.57
CA ALA A 81 -8.42 1.43 1.81
C ALA A 81 -7.80 0.74 3.04
N GLN A 82 -7.48 -0.55 2.95
CA GLN A 82 -6.79 -1.29 4.01
C GLN A 82 -5.47 -0.63 4.38
N GLY A 83 -4.70 -0.16 3.39
CA GLY A 83 -3.46 0.57 3.59
C GLY A 83 -3.64 1.88 4.37
N ARG A 84 -4.72 2.65 4.10
CA ARG A 84 -5.01 3.89 4.85
C ARG A 84 -5.39 3.62 6.30
N PHE A 85 -6.15 2.56 6.56
CA PHE A 85 -6.60 2.19 7.90
C PHE A 85 -5.66 1.23 8.63
N ALA A 86 -4.51 0.92 8.05
CA ALA A 86 -3.69 -0.19 8.48
C ALA A 86 -3.27 -0.06 9.96
N ALA A 87 -3.02 1.17 10.42
CA ALA A 87 -2.63 1.51 11.78
C ALA A 87 -3.65 1.15 12.88
N PHE A 88 -4.89 0.84 12.49
CA PHE A 88 -6.02 0.63 13.39
C PHE A 88 -6.51 -0.81 13.30
N ASN A 89 -7.27 -1.27 14.29
CA ASN A 89 -7.82 -2.63 14.34
C ASN A 89 -9.00 -2.80 13.35
N ILE A 90 -8.75 -2.49 12.08
CA ILE A 90 -9.70 -2.50 10.97
C ILE A 90 -9.23 -3.51 9.93
N GLU A 91 -10.14 -4.40 9.55
CA GLU A 91 -9.97 -5.31 8.43
C GLU A 91 -10.94 -4.93 7.33
N VAL A 92 -10.40 -4.67 6.15
CA VAL A 92 -11.16 -4.39 4.93
C VAL A 92 -11.26 -5.68 4.12
N THR A 93 -12.48 -6.04 3.74
CA THR A 93 -12.76 -7.24 2.93
C THR A 93 -13.67 -6.90 1.76
N THR A 94 -13.54 -7.65 0.67
CA THR A 94 -14.48 -7.66 -0.46
C THR A 94 -15.37 -8.91 -0.44
N SER A 95 -15.20 -9.79 0.55
CA SER A 95 -16.06 -10.94 0.77
C SER A 95 -17.20 -10.58 1.70
N ASN A 96 -18.44 -10.88 1.28
CA ASN A 96 -19.63 -10.57 2.06
C ASN A 96 -19.60 -11.25 3.44
N PRO A 97 -19.58 -10.50 4.56
CA PRO A 97 -19.54 -11.07 5.91
C PRO A 97 -20.84 -11.74 6.38
N GLY A 98 -21.91 -11.67 5.59
CA GLY A 98 -23.23 -12.15 5.94
C GLY A 98 -23.80 -11.39 7.15
N SER A 99 -24.09 -12.12 8.23
CA SER A 99 -24.67 -11.55 9.46
C SER A 99 -23.65 -11.09 10.48
N GLN A 100 -22.34 -11.24 10.21
CA GLN A 100 -21.31 -10.74 11.12
C GLN A 100 -21.41 -9.21 11.23
N PRO A 101 -21.23 -8.61 12.41
CA PRO A 101 -21.21 -7.14 12.53
C PRO A 101 -20.09 -6.53 11.68
N HIS A 102 -20.45 -5.63 10.77
CA HIS A 102 -19.50 -4.95 9.88
C HIS A 102 -20.03 -3.56 9.48
N LEU A 103 -19.12 -2.66 9.13
CA LEU A 103 -19.45 -1.49 8.34
C LEU A 103 -19.49 -1.91 6.86
N GLU A 104 -20.41 -1.36 6.09
CA GLU A 104 -20.51 -1.65 4.66
C GLU A 104 -20.32 -0.37 3.86
N LEU A 105 -19.44 -0.43 2.85
CA LEU A 105 -19.32 0.59 1.82
C LEU A 105 -19.76 -0.02 0.51
N VAL A 106 -20.86 0.46 -0.06
CA VAL A 106 -21.32 0.06 -1.39
C VAL A 106 -20.55 0.87 -2.43
N LEU A 107 -19.74 0.19 -3.24
CA LEU A 107 -18.98 0.81 -4.32
C LEU A 107 -19.71 0.56 -5.63
N GLY A 108 -20.41 1.56 -6.16
CA GLY A 108 -21.19 1.40 -7.39
C GLY A 108 -22.20 2.52 -7.63
N GLY A 109 -22.64 2.63 -8.89
CA GLY A 109 -23.70 3.54 -9.31
C GLY A 109 -23.33 5.03 -9.28
N GLU A 110 -24.37 5.86 -9.35
CA GLU A 110 -24.31 7.32 -9.47
C GLU A 110 -25.01 8.00 -8.28
N PRO A 111 -24.61 9.22 -7.87
CA PRO A 111 -25.21 9.94 -6.75
C PRO A 111 -26.73 10.17 -6.88
N GLY A 112 -27.23 10.26 -8.12
CA GLY A 112 -28.65 10.41 -8.39
C GLY A 112 -29.51 9.27 -7.84
N LEU A 113 -28.95 8.06 -7.70
CA LEU A 113 -29.64 6.91 -7.08
C LEU A 113 -29.95 7.18 -5.60
N ALA A 114 -29.06 7.89 -4.89
CA ALA A 114 -29.25 8.30 -3.51
C ALA A 114 -30.02 9.65 -3.38
N GLY A 115 -30.53 10.20 -4.48
CA GLY A 115 -31.18 11.52 -4.49
C GLY A 115 -30.21 12.69 -4.36
N LEU A 116 -28.92 12.50 -4.65
CA LEU A 116 -27.88 13.52 -4.53
C LEU A 116 -27.53 14.16 -5.88
N PRO A 117 -27.03 15.41 -5.89
CA PRO A 117 -26.48 16.04 -7.09
C PRO A 117 -25.26 15.30 -7.65
N ALA A 118 -25.02 15.43 -8.96
CA ALA A 118 -23.86 14.83 -9.65
C ALA A 118 -22.49 15.24 -9.09
N ALA A 119 -22.42 16.33 -8.31
CA ALA A 119 -21.18 16.81 -7.69
C ALA A 119 -20.69 15.92 -6.53
N TYR A 120 -21.52 15.07 -5.96
CA TYR A 120 -21.16 14.21 -4.83
C TYR A 120 -20.38 12.98 -5.30
N GLY A 121 -19.38 12.58 -4.51
CA GLY A 121 -18.55 11.39 -4.76
C GLY A 121 -19.00 10.17 -3.97
N GLY A 122 -19.50 10.41 -2.77
CA GLY A 122 -20.12 9.42 -1.91
C GLY A 122 -21.05 10.08 -0.89
N ILE A 123 -21.61 9.23 -0.04
CA ILE A 123 -22.37 9.64 1.15
C ILE A 123 -22.26 8.55 2.22
N ALA A 124 -21.95 8.96 3.43
CA ALA A 124 -21.92 8.12 4.61
C ALA A 124 -22.49 8.86 5.82
N PRO A 125 -23.03 8.11 6.79
CA PRO A 125 -23.48 8.70 8.03
C PRO A 125 -22.31 8.98 8.97
N ILE A 126 -22.45 10.01 9.79
CA ILE A 126 -21.60 10.27 10.95
C ILE A 126 -22.48 10.32 12.20
N ALA A 127 -22.05 9.67 13.28
CA ALA A 127 -22.79 9.71 14.54
C ALA A 127 -22.76 11.12 15.12
N SER A 128 -23.85 11.55 15.77
CA SER A 128 -23.94 12.85 16.44
C SER A 128 -22.92 13.03 17.58
N ASN A 129 -22.39 11.92 18.11
CA ASN A 129 -21.34 11.90 19.13
C ASN A 129 -19.96 11.51 18.56
N CYS A 130 -19.83 11.42 17.23
CA CYS A 130 -18.64 10.91 16.54
C CYS A 130 -18.22 9.51 16.99
N GLY A 131 -19.13 8.70 17.53
CA GLY A 131 -18.87 7.28 17.75
C GLY A 131 -18.89 6.50 16.44
N VAL A 132 -18.35 5.28 16.48
CA VAL A 132 -18.54 4.31 15.38
C VAL A 132 -20.02 3.99 15.25
N LEU A 133 -20.56 4.08 14.04
CA LEU A 133 -21.90 3.63 13.73
C LEU A 133 -21.87 2.14 13.34
N ASP A 134 -22.02 1.25 14.32
CA ASP A 134 -22.07 -0.19 14.06
C ASP A 134 -23.16 -0.55 13.03
N GLY A 135 -22.80 -1.32 12.00
CA GLY A 135 -23.73 -1.69 10.93
C GLY A 135 -24.05 -0.55 9.95
N ALA A 136 -23.32 0.57 9.99
CA ALA A 136 -23.48 1.64 9.01
C ALA A 136 -23.23 1.16 7.57
N VAL A 137 -24.00 1.76 6.67
CA VAL A 137 -23.87 1.59 5.23
C VAL A 137 -23.56 2.96 4.63
N GLY A 138 -22.39 3.09 4.01
CA GLY A 138 -21.99 4.22 3.18
C GLY A 138 -22.01 3.84 1.70
N PHE A 139 -21.98 4.84 0.83
CA PHE A 139 -22.03 4.66 -0.63
C PHE A 139 -20.93 5.49 -1.29
N ALA A 140 -20.13 4.86 -2.14
CA ALA A 140 -19.16 5.50 -3.02
C ALA A 140 -19.60 5.32 -4.47
N PHE A 141 -19.90 6.42 -5.17
CA PHE A 141 -20.50 6.42 -6.50
C PHE A 141 -19.42 6.27 -7.58
N SER A 142 -19.05 5.03 -7.89
CA SER A 142 -17.90 4.73 -8.73
C SER A 142 -18.06 5.16 -10.20
N GLN A 143 -19.28 5.19 -10.76
CA GLN A 143 -19.50 5.52 -12.18
C GLN A 143 -19.08 6.96 -12.53
N LYS A 144 -18.87 7.80 -11.51
CA LYS A 144 -18.30 9.15 -11.64
C LYS A 144 -16.80 9.16 -11.95
N TYR A 145 -16.10 8.09 -11.62
CA TYR A 145 -14.65 8.00 -11.64
C TYR A 145 -14.18 6.96 -12.65
N SER A 146 -13.07 7.23 -13.31
CA SER A 146 -12.36 6.26 -14.15
C SER A 146 -10.99 5.90 -13.57
N SER A 147 -10.86 6.02 -12.24
CA SER A 147 -9.59 5.91 -11.51
C SER A 147 -9.79 5.24 -10.16
N VAL A 148 -9.13 4.10 -9.98
CA VAL A 148 -9.05 3.34 -8.72
C VAL A 148 -8.54 4.23 -7.57
N ASP A 149 -7.63 5.16 -7.84
CA ASP A 149 -7.13 6.11 -6.84
C ASP A 149 -8.26 6.97 -6.26
N LYS A 150 -9.10 7.52 -7.15
CA LYS A 150 -10.22 8.39 -6.76
C LYS A 150 -11.30 7.62 -6.04
N GLU A 151 -11.59 6.41 -6.49
CA GLU A 151 -12.51 5.51 -5.82
C GLU A 151 -12.02 5.14 -4.43
N CYS A 152 -10.73 4.83 -4.26
CA CYS A 152 -10.11 4.62 -2.95
C CYS A 152 -10.21 5.86 -2.05
N GLN A 153 -9.92 7.05 -2.57
CA GLN A 153 -10.01 8.30 -1.78
C GLN A 153 -11.42 8.51 -1.26
N VAL A 154 -12.44 8.35 -2.11
CA VAL A 154 -13.84 8.46 -1.69
C VAL A 154 -14.18 7.35 -0.70
N ALA A 155 -13.79 6.10 -0.97
CA ALA A 155 -14.06 4.99 -0.08
C ALA A 155 -13.51 5.24 1.33
N VAL A 156 -12.26 5.70 1.44
CA VAL A 156 -11.62 6.04 2.73
C VAL A 156 -12.34 7.19 3.42
N HIS A 157 -12.81 8.19 2.67
CA HIS A 157 -13.59 9.30 3.19
C HIS A 157 -14.90 8.83 3.82
N GLU A 158 -15.67 8.04 3.08
CA GLU A 158 -16.98 7.54 3.52
C GLU A 158 -16.85 6.53 4.67
N ILE A 159 -15.82 5.67 4.65
CA ILE A 159 -15.50 4.80 5.79
C ILE A 159 -15.11 5.64 7.01
N GLY A 160 -14.34 6.72 6.83
CA GLY A 160 -13.96 7.64 7.89
C GLY A 160 -15.16 8.23 8.61
N HIS A 161 -16.20 8.66 7.87
CA HIS A 161 -17.45 9.15 8.47
C HIS A 161 -18.15 8.11 9.34
N MET A 162 -18.25 6.87 8.87
CA MET A 162 -18.85 5.78 9.66
C MET A 162 -18.04 5.45 10.93
N LEU A 163 -16.76 5.80 10.93
CA LEU A 163 -15.85 5.69 12.06
C LEU A 163 -15.82 6.94 12.95
N GLY A 164 -16.61 7.98 12.65
CA GLY A 164 -16.73 9.20 13.45
C GLY A 164 -15.85 10.38 13.02
N LEU A 165 -15.16 10.26 11.88
CA LEU A 165 -14.33 11.36 11.36
C LEU A 165 -15.15 12.39 10.61
N ASP A 166 -14.81 13.66 10.84
CA ASP A 166 -15.33 14.79 10.09
C ASP A 166 -14.30 15.21 9.01
N HIS A 167 -14.68 16.12 8.12
CA HIS A 167 -13.77 16.63 7.09
C HIS A 167 -12.64 17.41 7.74
N ALA A 168 -11.40 16.96 7.59
CA ALA A 168 -10.23 17.66 8.10
C ALA A 168 -9.79 18.77 7.14
N LEU A 169 -9.65 20.00 7.63
CA LEU A 169 -9.02 21.08 6.86
C LEU A 169 -7.49 21.01 6.96
N LEU A 170 -6.95 19.85 6.62
CA LEU A 170 -5.54 19.51 6.72
C LEU A 170 -5.13 18.75 5.46
N CYS A 171 -4.37 19.40 4.58
CA CYS A 171 -4.04 18.91 3.23
C CYS A 171 -3.61 17.42 3.19
N PRO A 172 -2.67 16.96 4.05
CA PRO A 172 -2.21 15.57 3.98
C PRO A 172 -3.18 14.56 4.60
N ASP A 173 -4.29 14.95 5.22
CA ASP A 173 -5.25 14.02 5.83
C ASP A 173 -6.27 13.47 4.80
N PRO A 174 -6.57 12.15 4.78
CA PRO A 174 -7.53 11.54 3.86
C PRO A 174 -8.94 12.14 3.92
N MET A 175 -9.34 12.68 5.08
CA MET A 175 -10.62 13.35 5.27
C MET A 175 -10.64 14.78 4.72
N SER A 176 -9.58 15.21 4.03
CA SER A 176 -9.51 16.55 3.44
C SER A 176 -10.00 16.60 1.99
N TYR A 177 -10.79 17.63 1.66
CA TYR A 177 -11.15 17.99 0.28
C TYR A 177 -10.10 18.85 -0.43
N LEU A 178 -9.05 19.28 0.27
CA LEU A 178 -8.00 20.10 -0.32
C LEU A 178 -7.25 19.33 -1.41
N THR A 179 -6.93 20.01 -2.50
CA THR A 179 -6.28 19.44 -3.69
C THR A 179 -4.81 19.87 -3.76
N GLY A 180 -4.01 19.16 -4.56
CA GLY A 180 -2.58 19.46 -4.71
C GLY A 180 -1.71 19.04 -3.52
N CYS A 181 -2.24 18.20 -2.62
CA CYS A 181 -1.54 17.74 -1.42
C CYS A 181 -0.63 16.52 -1.66
N GLY A 182 -0.68 15.92 -2.85
CA GLY A 182 -0.11 14.59 -3.08
C GLY A 182 -0.92 13.50 -2.38
N GLU A 183 -0.25 12.41 -2.02
CA GLU A 183 -0.85 11.32 -1.26
C GLU A 183 -1.24 11.74 0.16
N LYS A 184 -2.28 11.10 0.71
CA LYS A 184 -2.87 11.46 2.00
C LYS A 184 -2.84 10.30 2.99
N TRP A 185 -2.55 10.62 4.25
CA TRP A 185 -2.41 9.70 5.38
C TRP A 185 -3.02 10.32 6.64
N PHE A 186 -3.68 9.53 7.49
CA PHE A 186 -4.22 10.06 8.74
C PHE A 186 -3.11 10.73 9.55
N GLN A 187 -3.38 11.95 9.98
CA GLN A 187 -2.39 12.79 10.63
C GLN A 187 -2.64 12.81 12.13
N ASP A 188 -1.61 12.46 12.91
CA ASP A 188 -1.64 12.59 14.36
C ASP A 188 -1.42 14.04 14.80
N GLN A 189 -2.39 14.89 14.46
CA GLN A 189 -2.41 16.29 14.83
C GLN A 189 -3.84 16.81 14.90
N TRP A 190 -4.08 17.75 15.81
CA TRP A 190 -5.35 18.44 15.89
C TRP A 190 -5.53 19.37 14.70
N ALA A 191 -6.65 19.22 13.99
CA ALA A 191 -7.02 20.04 12.85
C ALA A 191 -8.40 20.66 13.05
N GLU A 192 -8.56 21.88 12.53
CA GLU A 192 -9.91 22.41 12.24
C GLU A 192 -10.58 21.54 11.19
N CYS A 193 -11.91 21.49 11.23
CA CYS A 193 -12.67 20.77 10.22
C CYS A 193 -13.14 21.71 9.11
N GLY A 194 -13.56 21.14 7.99
CA GLY A 194 -14.13 21.88 6.87
C GLY A 194 -13.66 21.40 5.51
N GLU A 195 -14.45 21.75 4.49
CA GLU A 195 -14.22 21.32 3.11
C GLU A 195 -13.34 22.31 2.34
N SER A 196 -13.68 23.60 2.44
CA SER A 196 -13.01 24.69 1.71
C SER A 196 -12.59 25.85 2.62
N SER A 197 -13.09 25.88 3.86
CA SER A 197 -12.77 26.86 4.89
C SER A 197 -12.94 26.24 6.26
N ALA A 198 -12.24 26.78 7.26
CA ALA A 198 -12.26 26.26 8.62
C ALA A 198 -13.62 26.46 9.27
N ARG A 199 -14.10 25.42 9.94
CA ARG A 199 -15.28 25.39 10.80
C ARG A 199 -14.99 24.48 12.00
N SER A 200 -15.79 24.66 13.05
CA SER A 200 -15.83 23.68 14.13
C SER A 200 -16.14 22.29 13.56
N CYS A 201 -15.45 21.29 14.09
CA CYS A 201 -15.76 19.89 13.84
C CYS A 201 -17.15 19.52 14.33
N HIS A 202 -17.70 18.45 13.76
CA HIS A 202 -19.05 17.93 14.00
C HIS A 202 -19.33 17.76 15.50
N CYS A 203 -18.34 17.26 16.25
CA CYS A 203 -18.43 17.04 17.69
C CYS A 203 -17.82 18.18 18.54
N GLY A 204 -17.60 19.35 17.93
CA GLY A 204 -17.10 20.55 18.58
C GLY A 204 -15.57 20.70 18.49
N GLY A 205 -15.12 21.94 18.33
CA GLY A 205 -13.69 22.29 18.34
C GLY A 205 -12.94 21.71 17.13
N GLN A 206 -11.78 21.12 17.41
CA GLN A 206 -10.89 20.46 16.45
C GLN A 206 -11.00 18.94 16.56
N GLN A 207 -10.50 18.20 15.57
CA GLN A 207 -10.42 16.74 15.59
C GLN A 207 -9.00 16.30 15.21
N ASN A 208 -8.46 15.30 15.92
CA ASN A 208 -7.29 14.54 15.52
C ASN A 208 -7.78 13.16 15.02
N SER A 209 -7.55 12.86 13.74
CA SER A 209 -8.07 11.64 13.10
C SER A 209 -7.43 10.38 13.66
N VAL A 210 -6.13 10.41 13.98
CA VAL A 210 -5.41 9.27 14.56
C VAL A 210 -5.88 8.99 15.98
N ASP A 211 -5.91 10.01 16.85
CA ASP A 211 -6.40 9.88 18.23
C ASP A 211 -7.83 9.33 18.25
N HIS A 212 -8.67 9.83 17.34
CA HIS A 212 -10.06 9.41 17.24
C HIS A 212 -10.18 7.94 16.84
N LEU A 213 -9.48 7.51 15.79
CA LEU A 213 -9.51 6.13 15.32
C LEU A 213 -8.92 5.16 16.36
N LEU A 214 -7.83 5.53 17.05
CA LEU A 214 -7.27 4.72 18.13
C LEU A 214 -8.27 4.54 19.28
N ALA A 215 -9.01 5.59 19.65
CA ALA A 215 -10.05 5.47 20.67
C ALA A 215 -11.26 4.64 20.20
N ALA A 216 -11.63 4.75 18.92
CA ALA A 216 -12.82 4.17 18.34
C ALA A 216 -12.70 2.66 18.07
N VAL A 217 -11.58 2.23 17.50
CA VAL A 217 -11.35 0.84 17.06
C VAL A 217 -10.11 0.21 17.68
N GLY A 218 -9.26 1.00 18.31
CA GLY A 218 -8.00 0.53 18.85
C GLY A 218 -6.90 0.44 17.79
N PRO A 219 -5.65 0.32 18.25
CA PRO A 219 -4.51 0.08 17.37
C PRO A 219 -4.63 -1.30 16.74
N PHE A 220 -4.07 -1.46 15.54
CA PHE A 220 -3.85 -2.77 14.98
C PHE A 220 -2.99 -3.61 15.94
N VAL A 221 -3.45 -4.82 16.27
CA VAL A 221 -2.67 -5.80 17.02
C VAL A 221 -2.39 -6.97 16.10
N PRO A 222 -1.14 -7.21 15.69
CA PRO A 222 -0.80 -8.39 14.93
C PRO A 222 -1.20 -9.66 15.69
N GLY A 223 -1.95 -10.56 15.04
CA GLY A 223 -2.27 -11.89 15.58
C GLY A 223 -1.09 -12.86 15.57
N GLU A 224 0.00 -12.50 14.90
CA GLU A 224 1.29 -13.21 14.91
C GLU A 224 2.40 -12.19 15.17
N SER A 225 3.39 -12.53 15.98
CA SER A 225 4.57 -11.68 16.17
C SER A 225 5.28 -11.54 14.81
N LEU A 226 5.16 -10.37 14.19
CA LEU A 226 5.89 -10.08 12.96
C LEU A 226 7.40 -10.09 13.25
N PRO A 227 8.24 -10.58 12.32
CA PRO A 227 9.69 -10.61 12.51
C PRO A 227 10.30 -9.21 12.61
N PHE A 228 9.60 -8.18 12.14
CA PHE A 228 10.01 -6.79 12.19
C PHE A 228 8.83 -5.88 12.59
N SER A 229 9.11 -4.82 13.34
CA SER A 229 8.07 -3.94 13.91
C SER A 229 7.46 -2.96 12.89
N ASP A 230 8.08 -2.78 11.73
CA ASP A 230 7.75 -1.76 10.73
C ASP A 230 7.21 -2.33 9.41
N ILE A 231 6.80 -3.60 9.39
CA ILE A 231 6.32 -4.28 8.17
C ILE A 231 4.81 -4.49 8.14
N GLN A 232 4.10 -4.24 9.24
CA GLN A 232 2.68 -4.55 9.38
C GLN A 232 1.81 -3.98 8.26
N PHE A 233 2.20 -2.83 7.71
CA PHE A 233 1.45 -2.10 6.67
C PHE A 233 2.20 -2.02 5.35
N SER A 234 3.31 -2.75 5.23
CA SER A 234 3.99 -2.86 3.95
C SER A 234 3.16 -3.71 3.00
N ILE A 235 2.97 -3.26 1.76
CA ILE A 235 2.41 -4.12 0.70
C ILE A 235 3.28 -5.36 0.43
N PHE A 236 4.54 -5.33 0.89
CA PHE A 236 5.50 -6.43 0.80
C PHE A 236 5.56 -7.26 2.09
N LYS A 237 4.61 -7.08 3.02
CA LYS A 237 4.64 -7.72 4.35
C LYS A 237 4.90 -9.22 4.25
N ASP A 238 4.14 -9.92 3.43
CA ASP A 238 4.22 -11.38 3.33
C ASP A 238 5.55 -11.82 2.70
N ASP A 239 6.04 -11.09 1.69
CA ASP A 239 7.37 -11.29 1.11
C ASP A 239 8.48 -11.11 2.16
N ILE A 240 8.34 -10.09 3.02
CA ILE A 240 9.33 -9.78 4.07
C ILE A 240 9.28 -10.84 5.18
N VAL A 241 8.09 -11.32 5.55
CA VAL A 241 7.92 -12.42 6.52
C VAL A 241 8.58 -13.68 5.98
N TRP A 242 8.35 -14.02 4.71
CA TRP A 242 9.01 -15.14 4.05
C TRP A 242 10.53 -14.96 4.04
N LEU A 243 11.03 -13.78 3.67
CA LEU A 243 12.46 -13.48 3.61
C LEU A 243 13.15 -13.66 4.97
N ALA A 244 12.46 -13.30 6.06
CA ALA A 244 12.93 -13.49 7.42
C ALA A 244 12.94 -14.97 7.82
N ALA A 245 11.86 -15.70 7.52
CA ALA A 245 11.74 -17.12 7.79
C ALA A 245 12.78 -17.95 7.03
N ALA A 246 13.11 -17.56 5.80
CA ALA A 246 14.17 -18.14 4.99
C ALA A 246 15.60 -17.79 5.47
N GLY A 247 15.75 -16.93 6.48
CA GLY A 247 17.06 -16.51 7.00
C GLY A 247 17.84 -15.57 6.08
N ILE A 248 17.19 -15.02 5.04
CA ILE A 248 17.84 -14.17 4.04
C ILE A 248 18.05 -12.75 4.59
N THR A 249 17.19 -12.30 5.50
CA THR A 249 17.28 -10.99 6.14
C THR A 249 17.28 -11.06 7.66
N THR A 250 18.04 -10.18 8.29
CA THR A 250 18.00 -9.89 9.74
C THR A 250 17.49 -8.48 10.03
N GLY A 251 16.97 -7.78 9.01
CA GLY A 251 16.47 -6.41 9.11
C GLY A 251 17.51 -5.33 8.80
N CYS A 252 17.20 -4.10 9.19
CA CYS A 252 18.07 -2.92 9.10
C CYS A 252 18.60 -2.47 10.48
N GLY A 253 18.28 -3.22 11.54
CA GLY A 253 18.62 -2.91 12.93
C GLY A 253 17.42 -2.46 13.76
N GLY A 254 17.53 -2.52 15.09
CA GLY A 254 16.50 -2.06 16.02
C GLY A 254 15.15 -2.77 15.90
N GLY A 255 15.12 -4.03 15.44
CA GLY A 255 13.89 -4.79 15.22
C GLY A 255 13.11 -4.39 13.96
N LYS A 256 13.70 -3.60 13.05
CA LYS A 256 13.06 -3.09 11.83
C LYS A 256 13.57 -3.76 10.57
N PHE A 257 12.76 -3.77 9.52
CA PHE A 257 13.13 -4.14 8.16
C PHE A 257 13.49 -2.95 7.29
N CYS A 258 12.91 -1.77 7.52
CA CYS A 258 13.02 -0.57 6.71
C CYS A 258 12.57 -0.75 5.23
N PRO A 259 11.30 -1.12 4.96
CA PRO A 259 10.85 -1.51 3.61
C PRO A 259 11.06 -0.44 2.52
N ALA A 260 10.95 0.84 2.88
CA ALA A 260 11.05 1.96 1.93
C ALA A 260 12.50 2.37 1.61
N GLN A 261 13.48 1.97 2.42
CA GLN A 261 14.88 2.35 2.17
C GLN A 261 15.43 1.67 0.92
N SER A 262 16.24 2.40 0.14
CA SER A 262 16.96 1.83 -0.99
C SER A 262 17.98 0.79 -0.53
N VAL A 263 18.12 -0.29 -1.31
CA VAL A 263 19.12 -1.33 -1.06
C VAL A 263 20.48 -0.83 -1.53
N THR A 264 21.48 -0.82 -0.66
CA THR A 264 22.87 -0.58 -1.07
C THR A 264 23.47 -1.82 -1.73
N ARG A 265 24.52 -1.65 -2.54
CA ARG A 265 25.20 -2.77 -3.20
C ARG A 265 25.75 -3.81 -2.21
N GLY A 266 26.22 -3.38 -1.04
CA GLY A 266 26.65 -4.29 0.03
C GLY A 266 25.47 -5.09 0.62
N GLN A 267 24.33 -4.44 0.85
CA GLN A 267 23.11 -5.13 1.30
C GLN A 267 22.58 -6.10 0.24
N MET A 268 22.67 -5.75 -1.05
CA MET A 268 22.34 -6.65 -2.16
C MET A 268 23.24 -7.89 -2.13
N ALA A 269 24.54 -7.72 -1.90
CA ALA A 269 25.46 -8.85 -1.76
C ALA A 269 25.04 -9.79 -0.62
N ALA A 270 24.70 -9.24 0.55
CA ALA A 270 24.23 -10.02 1.68
C ALA A 270 22.92 -10.78 1.39
N PHE A 271 21.96 -10.15 0.72
CA PHE A 271 20.72 -10.82 0.32
C PHE A 271 20.96 -11.97 -0.65
N LEU A 272 21.77 -11.76 -1.68
CA LEU A 272 22.03 -12.79 -2.69
C LEU A 272 22.92 -13.90 -2.13
N SER A 273 23.93 -13.57 -1.31
CA SER A 273 24.79 -14.58 -0.69
C SER A 273 23.98 -15.53 0.18
N ARG A 274 23.02 -15.02 0.97
CA ARG A 274 22.15 -15.87 1.80
C ARG A 274 21.04 -16.55 1.02
N GLY A 275 20.41 -15.84 0.08
CA GLY A 275 19.31 -16.40 -0.72
C GLY A 275 19.72 -17.56 -1.61
N PHE A 276 20.95 -17.53 -2.13
CA PHE A 276 21.52 -18.58 -2.97
C PHE A 276 22.49 -19.51 -2.23
N ASP A 277 22.60 -19.39 -0.90
CA ASP A 277 23.51 -20.18 -0.05
C ASP A 277 24.95 -20.26 -0.62
N LEU A 278 25.51 -19.10 -1.01
CA LEU A 278 26.80 -19.06 -1.67
C LEU A 278 27.92 -19.46 -0.71
N PRO A 279 28.87 -20.32 -1.15
CA PRO A 279 29.97 -20.73 -0.30
C PRO A 279 30.91 -19.55 0.01
N PRO A 280 31.56 -19.54 1.19
CA PRO A 280 32.60 -18.57 1.48
C PRO A 280 33.72 -18.60 0.45
N ALA A 281 34.20 -17.43 0.05
CA ALA A 281 35.27 -17.28 -0.93
C ALA A 281 36.46 -16.48 -0.40
N PRO A 282 37.66 -16.64 -0.99
CA PRO A 282 38.79 -15.75 -0.74
C PRO A 282 38.48 -14.32 -1.21
N SER A 283 39.23 -13.34 -0.69
CA SER A 283 39.05 -11.94 -1.05
C SER A 283 39.09 -11.70 -2.57
N ALA A 284 38.09 -10.99 -3.08
CA ALA A 284 37.98 -10.56 -4.47
C ALA A 284 38.94 -9.40 -4.82
N GLY A 285 39.60 -8.80 -3.83
CA GLY A 285 40.60 -7.75 -4.04
C GLY A 285 40.04 -6.38 -4.39
N PHE A 286 38.75 -6.12 -4.15
CA PHE A 286 38.18 -4.78 -4.32
C PHE A 286 38.78 -3.80 -3.32
N ALA A 287 39.21 -2.63 -3.80
CA ALA A 287 39.95 -1.65 -3.00
C ALA A 287 39.10 -0.95 -1.91
N ASP A 288 37.78 -1.02 -2.01
CA ASP A 288 36.82 -0.30 -1.17
C ASP A 288 35.91 -1.20 -0.32
N THR A 289 36.26 -2.48 -0.16
CA THR A 289 35.50 -3.43 0.68
C THR A 289 36.15 -3.70 2.04
N ALA A 290 37.41 -3.29 2.23
CA ALA A 290 38.12 -3.45 3.49
C ALA A 290 37.37 -2.75 4.64
N GLY A 291 36.99 -3.51 5.67
CA GLY A 291 36.25 -3.01 6.83
C GLY A 291 34.73 -2.91 6.64
N SER A 292 34.20 -3.22 5.44
CA SER A 292 32.76 -3.34 5.24
C SER A 292 32.23 -4.60 5.94
N ILE A 293 31.07 -4.50 6.59
CA ILE A 293 30.38 -5.66 7.17
C ILE A 293 29.92 -6.67 6.11
N PHE A 294 29.87 -6.27 4.83
CA PHE A 294 29.43 -7.08 3.70
C PHE A 294 30.60 -7.68 2.91
N ALA A 295 31.85 -7.52 3.35
CA ALA A 295 33.02 -7.92 2.57
C ALA A 295 33.00 -9.41 2.17
N ALA A 296 32.64 -10.30 3.11
CA ALA A 296 32.56 -11.72 2.85
C ALA A 296 31.47 -12.08 1.82
N ASP A 297 30.28 -11.47 1.93
CA ASP A 297 29.19 -11.67 0.97
C ASP A 297 29.61 -11.21 -0.44
N ILE A 298 30.33 -10.08 -0.52
CA ILE A 298 30.85 -9.54 -1.79
C ILE A 298 31.87 -10.48 -2.43
N ASP A 299 32.77 -11.06 -1.63
CA ASP A 299 33.77 -12.02 -2.09
C ASP A 299 33.08 -13.28 -2.66
N SER A 300 32.06 -13.79 -1.99
CA SER A 300 31.24 -14.93 -2.45
C SER A 300 30.51 -14.63 -3.76
N LEU A 301 29.92 -13.44 -3.91
CA LEU A 301 29.27 -13.02 -5.17
C LEU A 301 30.26 -12.93 -6.34
N PHE A 302 31.47 -12.42 -6.09
CA PHE A 302 32.49 -12.33 -7.12
C PHE A 302 32.96 -13.71 -7.57
N ALA A 303 33.22 -14.62 -6.61
CA ALA A 303 33.59 -15.99 -6.90
C ALA A 303 32.51 -16.76 -7.67
N ALA A 304 31.23 -16.48 -7.38
CA ALA A 304 30.09 -17.04 -8.10
C ALA A 304 29.82 -16.40 -9.48
N GLY A 305 30.60 -15.39 -9.90
CA GLY A 305 30.40 -14.70 -11.18
C GLY A 305 29.17 -13.79 -11.23
N ILE A 306 28.53 -13.53 -10.09
CA ILE A 306 27.32 -12.70 -9.98
C ILE A 306 27.66 -11.20 -10.11
N THR A 307 28.90 -10.81 -9.76
CA THR A 307 29.36 -9.42 -9.86
C THR A 307 30.78 -9.30 -10.41
N THR A 308 31.04 -8.17 -11.07
CA THR A 308 32.39 -7.74 -11.51
C THR A 308 32.81 -6.41 -10.86
N GLY A 309 32.01 -5.90 -9.92
CA GLY A 309 32.24 -4.60 -9.28
C GLY A 309 31.54 -3.43 -9.99
N CYS A 310 31.95 -2.21 -9.67
CA CYS A 310 31.45 -0.95 -10.24
C CYS A 310 32.51 -0.25 -11.15
N GLY A 311 33.63 -0.92 -11.43
CA GLY A 311 34.76 -0.39 -12.20
C GLY A 311 35.91 0.09 -11.31
N GLY A 312 37.10 0.27 -11.91
CA GLY A 312 38.29 0.79 -11.21
C GLY A 312 38.74 -0.04 -10.00
N ALA A 313 38.58 -1.37 -10.05
CA ALA A 313 38.83 -2.31 -8.95
C ALA A 313 38.04 -2.01 -7.66
N LYS A 314 36.82 -1.48 -7.80
CA LYS A 314 35.91 -1.19 -6.69
C LYS A 314 34.61 -1.99 -6.79
N PHE A 315 33.98 -2.23 -5.64
CA PHE A 315 32.63 -2.79 -5.56
C PHE A 315 31.56 -1.71 -5.33
N CYS A 316 31.91 -0.57 -4.71
CA CYS A 316 30.99 0.50 -4.32
C CYS A 316 29.88 0.06 -3.34
N PRO A 317 30.21 -0.54 -2.17
CA PRO A 317 29.23 -1.19 -1.29
C PRO A 317 28.13 -0.24 -0.76
N GLU A 318 28.42 1.05 -0.61
CA GLU A 318 27.48 2.03 -0.08
C GLU A 318 26.56 2.67 -1.13
N GLN A 319 26.79 2.40 -2.43
CA GLN A 319 25.94 2.97 -3.48
C GLN A 319 24.59 2.24 -3.55
N PRO A 320 23.47 2.94 -3.79
CA PRO A 320 22.19 2.30 -4.03
C PRO A 320 22.22 1.50 -5.34
N VAL A 321 21.44 0.40 -5.38
CA VAL A 321 21.28 -0.43 -6.58
C VAL A 321 20.07 0.04 -7.38
N THR A 322 20.24 0.27 -8.69
CA THR A 322 19.10 0.50 -9.59
C THR A 322 18.36 -0.80 -9.93
N ARG A 323 17.11 -0.70 -10.38
CA ARG A 323 16.32 -1.86 -10.80
C ARG A 323 16.95 -2.61 -11.97
N GLY A 324 17.58 -1.91 -12.92
CA GLY A 324 18.34 -2.55 -14.00
C GLY A 324 19.57 -3.32 -13.49
N GLN A 325 20.32 -2.75 -12.55
CA GLN A 325 21.43 -3.45 -11.90
C GLN A 325 20.95 -4.67 -11.11
N MET A 326 19.85 -4.54 -10.38
CA MET A 326 19.21 -5.66 -9.67
C MET A 326 18.82 -6.79 -10.62
N ALA A 327 18.26 -6.46 -11.79
CA ALA A 327 17.95 -7.45 -12.83
C ALA A 327 19.20 -8.21 -13.27
N ALA A 328 20.31 -7.50 -13.51
CA ALA A 328 21.58 -8.13 -13.87
C ALA A 328 22.18 -9.01 -12.76
N PHE A 329 21.98 -8.64 -11.49
CA PHE A 329 22.38 -9.47 -10.35
C PHE A 329 21.58 -10.77 -10.31
N LEU A 330 20.24 -10.68 -10.35
CA LEU A 330 19.36 -11.86 -10.30
C LEU A 330 19.50 -12.74 -11.54
N GLY A 331 19.58 -12.14 -12.73
CA GLY A 331 19.75 -12.87 -13.98
C GLY A 331 21.00 -13.75 -13.98
N ARG A 332 22.12 -13.25 -13.45
CA ARG A 332 23.34 -14.06 -13.26
C ARG A 332 23.20 -15.08 -12.14
N ALA A 333 22.65 -14.71 -10.99
CA ALA A 333 22.51 -15.61 -9.84
C ALA A 333 21.61 -16.82 -10.14
N LEU A 334 20.58 -16.62 -10.96
CA LEU A 334 19.63 -17.66 -11.39
C LEU A 334 20.03 -18.34 -12.70
N GLU A 335 21.13 -17.89 -13.34
CA GLU A 335 21.56 -18.34 -14.67
C GLU A 335 20.42 -18.30 -15.71
N LEU A 336 19.62 -17.24 -15.71
CA LEU A 336 18.43 -17.16 -16.56
C LEU A 336 18.80 -17.16 -18.05
N PRO A 337 18.09 -17.94 -18.88
CA PRO A 337 18.33 -17.94 -20.31
C PRO A 337 17.87 -16.62 -20.95
N PRO A 338 18.45 -16.24 -22.10
CA PRO A 338 17.95 -15.10 -22.88
C PRO A 338 16.47 -15.28 -23.22
N ALA A 339 15.71 -14.19 -23.11
CA ALA A 339 14.28 -14.17 -23.41
C ALA A 339 13.96 -13.17 -24.53
N PRO A 340 12.81 -13.32 -25.22
CA PRO A 340 12.28 -12.27 -26.09
C PRO A 340 12.00 -10.98 -25.31
N SER A 341 11.93 -9.85 -26.02
CA SER A 341 11.59 -8.55 -25.42
C SER A 341 10.30 -8.62 -24.62
N ALA A 342 10.34 -8.12 -23.38
CA ALA A 342 9.20 -8.01 -22.49
C ALA A 342 8.22 -6.87 -22.89
N GLY A 343 8.60 -6.04 -23.86
CA GLY A 343 7.75 -4.95 -24.37
C GLY A 343 7.71 -3.70 -23.48
N PHE A 344 8.58 -3.58 -22.48
CA PHE A 344 8.73 -2.36 -21.69
C PHE A 344 9.22 -1.20 -22.57
N THR A 345 8.54 -0.07 -22.48
CA THR A 345 8.77 1.10 -23.34
C THR A 345 10.04 1.88 -22.98
N ASP A 346 10.55 1.69 -21.76
CA ASP A 346 11.65 2.44 -21.17
C ASP A 346 12.95 1.62 -20.99
N THR A 347 13.01 0.41 -21.57
CA THR A 347 14.21 -0.45 -21.52
C THR A 347 15.05 -0.41 -22.79
N ALA A 348 14.52 0.15 -23.88
CA ALA A 348 15.20 0.23 -25.16
C ALA A 348 16.52 1.00 -25.05
N GLY A 349 17.63 0.33 -25.35
CA GLY A 349 18.98 0.92 -25.28
C GLY A 349 19.62 0.89 -23.88
N SER A 350 18.92 0.38 -22.86
CA SER A 350 19.54 0.06 -21.57
C SER A 350 20.49 -1.11 -21.70
N ILE A 351 21.65 -1.03 -21.06
CA ILE A 351 22.61 -2.16 -20.99
C ILE A 351 22.06 -3.37 -20.23
N PHE A 352 20.98 -3.18 -19.46
CA PHE A 352 20.33 -4.22 -18.66
C PHE A 352 19.10 -4.84 -19.34
N GLN A 353 18.79 -4.43 -20.58
CA GLN A 353 17.56 -4.86 -21.26
C GLN A 353 17.40 -6.38 -21.31
N ALA A 354 18.47 -7.11 -21.66
CA ALA A 354 18.43 -8.56 -21.76
C ALA A 354 18.16 -9.25 -20.40
N ASP A 355 18.74 -8.74 -19.31
CA ASP A 355 18.49 -9.24 -17.96
C ASP A 355 17.04 -8.96 -17.53
N ILE A 356 16.52 -7.78 -17.87
CA ILE A 356 15.13 -7.39 -17.56
C ILE A 356 14.14 -8.28 -18.30
N ASP A 357 14.37 -8.54 -19.59
CA ASP A 357 13.55 -9.42 -20.40
C ASP A 357 13.54 -10.85 -19.84
N ALA A 358 14.69 -11.35 -19.40
CA ALA A 358 14.81 -12.68 -18.76
C ALA A 358 14.04 -12.75 -17.43
N LEU A 359 14.13 -11.73 -16.58
CA LEU A 359 13.36 -11.67 -15.32
C LEU A 359 11.85 -11.64 -15.56
N PHE A 360 11.40 -10.92 -16.59
CA PHE A 360 9.98 -10.87 -16.95
C PHE A 360 9.49 -12.24 -17.44
N ALA A 361 10.25 -12.89 -18.32
CA ALA A 361 9.93 -14.24 -18.79
C ALA A 361 9.91 -15.29 -17.66
N ALA A 362 10.72 -15.09 -16.61
CA ALA A 362 10.73 -15.92 -15.41
C ALA A 362 9.62 -15.58 -14.40
N GLY A 363 8.78 -14.56 -14.65
CA GLY A 363 7.71 -14.15 -13.72
C GLY A 363 8.20 -13.40 -12.48
N ILE A 364 9.47 -13.00 -12.43
CA ILE A 364 10.08 -12.34 -11.26
C ILE A 364 9.67 -10.85 -11.20
N THR A 365 9.40 -10.24 -12.35
CA THR A 365 8.96 -8.84 -12.47
C THR A 365 7.72 -8.70 -13.34
N THR A 366 6.86 -7.75 -12.98
CA THR A 366 5.73 -7.29 -13.81
C THR A 366 5.90 -5.85 -14.29
N GLY A 367 7.02 -5.19 -13.95
CA GLY A 367 7.27 -3.78 -14.23
C GLY A 367 7.18 -2.88 -13.00
N CYS A 368 7.13 -1.57 -13.22
CA CYS A 368 6.90 -0.53 -12.21
C CYS A 368 5.61 0.26 -12.43
N GLY A 369 4.91 0.00 -13.54
CA GLY A 369 3.73 0.73 -13.99
C GLY A 369 3.28 0.21 -15.36
N VAL A 370 2.32 0.89 -15.99
CA VAL A 370 1.77 0.47 -17.28
C VAL A 370 2.84 0.54 -18.37
N GLY A 371 3.34 -0.63 -18.81
CA GLY A 371 4.30 -0.73 -19.91
C GLY A 371 5.71 -0.21 -19.60
N GLN A 372 6.10 -0.09 -18.32
CA GLN A 372 7.41 0.42 -17.89
C GLN A 372 8.08 -0.52 -16.88
N PHE A 373 9.42 -0.56 -16.91
CA PHE A 373 10.24 -1.30 -15.94
C PHE A 373 10.95 -0.39 -14.92
N CYS A 374 11.19 0.88 -15.27
CA CYS A 374 11.93 1.88 -14.50
C CYS A 374 13.38 1.48 -14.17
N PRO A 375 14.24 1.17 -15.16
CA PRO A 375 15.56 0.58 -14.92
C PRO A 375 16.52 1.46 -14.11
N GLU A 376 16.37 2.78 -14.16
CA GLU A 376 17.25 3.73 -13.47
C GLU A 376 16.80 4.06 -12.04
N GLN A 377 15.59 3.65 -11.64
CA GLN A 377 15.11 3.87 -10.27
C GLN A 377 15.83 2.93 -9.30
N SER A 378 16.11 3.42 -8.08
CA SER A 378 16.68 2.58 -7.02
C SER A 378 15.66 1.55 -6.53
N VAL A 379 16.11 0.34 -6.26
CA VAL A 379 15.25 -0.72 -5.68
C VAL A 379 15.15 -0.54 -4.17
N THR A 380 13.93 -0.56 -3.63
CA THR A 380 13.70 -0.51 -2.18
C THR A 380 13.84 -1.90 -1.55
N ARG A 381 14.07 -1.96 -0.24
CA ARG A 381 14.18 -3.23 0.50
C ARG A 381 12.91 -4.07 0.41
N GLY A 382 11.74 -3.45 0.46
CA GLY A 382 10.46 -4.13 0.28
C GLY A 382 10.29 -4.69 -1.14
N GLN A 383 10.65 -3.92 -2.17
CA GLN A 383 10.65 -4.42 -3.55
C GLN A 383 11.63 -5.60 -3.73
N MET A 384 12.81 -5.52 -3.09
CA MET A 384 13.78 -6.62 -3.15
C MET A 384 13.25 -7.89 -2.47
N ALA A 385 12.50 -7.77 -1.37
CA ALA A 385 11.83 -8.91 -0.75
C ALA A 385 10.88 -9.59 -1.74
N ALA A 386 10.04 -8.84 -2.45
CA ALA A 386 9.15 -9.39 -3.46
C ALA A 386 9.91 -10.04 -4.64
N PHE A 387 11.00 -9.45 -5.10
CA PHE A 387 11.82 -10.04 -6.17
C PHE A 387 12.46 -11.37 -5.73
N LEU A 388 13.01 -11.44 -4.52
CA LEU A 388 13.60 -12.67 -3.98
C LEU A 388 12.54 -13.73 -3.70
N HIS A 389 11.39 -13.33 -3.16
CA HIS A 389 10.31 -14.27 -2.89
C HIS A 389 9.75 -14.87 -4.18
N ARG A 390 9.59 -14.09 -5.27
CA ARG A 390 9.22 -14.66 -6.58
C ARG A 390 10.32 -15.51 -7.21
N ALA A 391 11.59 -15.18 -6.96
CA ALA A 391 12.73 -15.92 -7.52
C ALA A 391 13.00 -17.25 -6.81
N LEU A 392 12.71 -17.33 -5.51
CA LEU A 392 13.15 -18.41 -4.61
C LEU A 392 12.02 -19.07 -3.81
N GLY A 393 10.86 -18.43 -3.71
CA GLY A 393 9.65 -18.98 -3.09
C GLY A 393 8.91 -19.91 -4.05
N GLU A 394 8.36 -20.99 -3.51
CA GLU A 394 7.61 -22.01 -4.27
C GLU A 394 6.23 -21.55 -4.75
#